data_AF-A0A6I3LEG7-F1
#
_entry.id   AF-A0A6I3LEG7-F1
#
_cell.length_a   1.000
_cell.length_b   1.000
_cell.length_c   1.000
_cell.angle_alpha   90.00
_cell.angle_beta   90.00
_cell.angle_gamma   90.00
#
_symmetry.space_group_name_H-M   'P 1'
#
loop_
_entity.id
_entity.type
_entity.pdbx_description
1 polymer ?
#
loop_
_entity_poly.entity_id
_entity_poly.type
_entity_poly.pdbx_seq_one_letter_code
_entity_poly.pdbx_strand_id
1 'polypeptide(L)'
;MIAPRVFWPALGVILAVTLVAILLPEGTSEVFTTMQDWIVRDLGWYYMLVVGAFVVFAIVIALSKLGTVKLGRADDTPEFGVMSWFAMLFSAGMGIGLIFYGVGEPLT
;
A
#
# COMPACT_ATOMS: atom_id res chain seq x y z
N MET A 1 -2.80 -19.57 -14.37
CA MET A 1 -1.65 -19.61 -15.33
C MET A 1 -0.53 -18.80 -14.73
N ILE A 2 0.66 -19.38 -14.52
CA ILE A 2 1.83 -18.66 -13.98
C ILE A 2 2.37 -17.73 -15.08
N ALA A 3 2.60 -16.45 -14.76
CA ALA A 3 3.29 -15.51 -15.65
C ALA A 3 4.81 -15.64 -15.43
N PRO A 4 5.54 -16.43 -16.24
CA PRO A 4 6.88 -16.90 -15.86
C PRO A 4 7.89 -15.75 -15.81
N ARG A 5 7.70 -14.72 -16.64
CA ARG A 5 8.57 -13.54 -16.73
C ARG A 5 8.51 -12.64 -15.50
N VAL A 6 7.45 -12.74 -14.69
CA VAL A 6 7.27 -11.97 -13.46
C VAL A 6 7.55 -12.85 -12.24
N PHE A 7 7.07 -14.09 -12.27
CA PHE A 7 7.14 -15.01 -11.14
C PHE A 7 8.58 -15.36 -10.74
N TRP A 8 9.41 -15.78 -11.69
CA TRP A 8 10.77 -16.25 -11.38
C TRP A 8 11.71 -15.14 -10.88
N PRO A 9 11.73 -13.92 -11.47
CA PRO A 9 12.53 -12.83 -10.93
C PRO A 9 12.07 -12.40 -9.53
N ALA A 10 10.76 -12.26 -9.31
CA ALA A 10 10.23 -11.89 -8.00
C ALA A 10 10.60 -12.92 -6.93
N LEU A 11 10.44 -14.21 -7.23
CA LEU A 11 10.83 -15.30 -6.34
C LEU A 11 12.33 -15.28 -6.03
N GLY A 12 13.17 -15.06 -7.06
CA GLY A 12 14.61 -14.97 -6.89
C GLY A 12 15.04 -13.84 -5.96
N VAL A 13 14.45 -12.64 -6.12
CA VAL A 13 14.73 -11.50 -5.24
C VAL A 13 14.27 -11.77 -3.82
N ILE A 14 13.06 -12.28 -3.63
CA ILE A 14 12.51 -12.59 -2.30
C ILE A 14 13.41 -13.60 -1.59
N LEU A 15 13.74 -14.73 -2.24
CA LEU A 15 14.58 -15.75 -1.64
C LEU A 15 15.98 -15.24 -1.32
N ALA A 16 16.59 -14.45 -2.21
CA ALA A 16 17.91 -13.88 -1.98
C ALA A 16 17.92 -12.97 -0.75
N VAL A 17 16.97 -12.04 -0.64
CA VAL A 17 16.87 -11.12 0.49
C VAL A 17 16.59 -11.88 1.79
N THR A 18 15.67 -12.84 1.76
CA THR A 18 15.34 -13.66 2.94
C THR A 18 16.54 -14.51 3.40
N LEU A 19 17.28 -15.13 2.49
CA LEU A 19 18.46 -15.91 2.84
C LEU A 19 19.56 -15.05 3.47
N VAL A 20 19.82 -13.87 2.91
CA VAL A 20 20.80 -12.92 3.50
C VAL A 20 20.36 -12.48 4.89
N ALA A 21 19.07 -12.15 5.07
CA ALA A 21 18.53 -11.74 6.37
C ALA A 21 18.64 -12.83 7.44
N ILE A 22 18.47 -14.11 7.07
CA ILE A 22 18.59 -15.24 8.00
C ILE A 22 20.06 -15.52 8.35
N LEU A 23 20.96 -15.45 7.37
CA LEU A 23 22.38 -15.80 7.56
C LEU A 23 23.18 -14.67 8.24
N LEU A 24 22.81 -13.41 8.02
CA LEU A 24 23.50 -12.22 8.52
C LEU A 24 22.51 -11.19 9.10
N PRO A 25 21.86 -11.48 10.23
CA PRO A 25 20.77 -10.66 10.77
C PRO A 25 21.24 -9.26 11.20
N GLU A 26 22.39 -9.16 11.89
CA GLU A 26 22.91 -7.89 12.41
C GLU A 26 23.28 -6.91 11.29
N GLY A 27 24.06 -7.37 10.31
CA GLY A 27 24.43 -6.56 9.14
C GLY A 27 23.22 -6.18 8.29
N THR A 28 22.23 -7.07 8.16
CA THR A 28 20.97 -6.74 7.46
C THR A 28 20.19 -5.66 8.20
N SER A 29 20.13 -5.73 9.54
CA SER A 29 19.48 -4.71 10.35
C SER A 29 20.16 -3.35 10.22
N GLU A 30 21.49 -3.29 10.26
CA GLU A 30 22.25 -2.05 10.10
C GLU A 30 22.00 -1.41 8.73
N VAL A 31 22.01 -2.23 7.67
CA VAL A 31 21.71 -1.78 6.30
C VAL A 31 20.29 -1.23 6.22
N PHE A 32 19.29 -1.95 6.74
CA PHE A 32 17.89 -1.51 6.69
C PHE A 32 17.65 -0.22 7.47
N THR A 33 18.21 -0.10 8.67
CA THR A 33 18.10 1.15 9.47
C THR A 33 18.77 2.31 8.73
N THR A 34 19.98 2.12 8.22
CA THR A 34 20.70 3.17 7.46
C THR A 34 19.91 3.61 6.22
N MET A 35 19.35 2.65 5.48
CA MET A 35 18.53 2.94 4.30
C MET A 35 17.23 3.66 4.68
N GLN A 36 16.56 3.22 5.74
CA GLN A 36 15.35 3.88 6.25
C GLN A 36 15.64 5.32 6.63
N ASP A 37 16.69 5.58 7.42
CA ASP A 37 17.07 6.92 7.85
C ASP A 37 17.38 7.83 6.67
N TRP A 38 18.08 7.31 5.67
CA TRP A 38 18.37 8.02 4.43
C TRP A 38 17.08 8.38 3.66
N ILE A 39 16.16 7.42 3.49
CA ILE A 39 14.87 7.66 2.82
C ILE A 39 14.06 8.71 3.56
N VAL A 40 13.94 8.59 4.88
CA VAL A 40 13.14 9.53 5.70
C VAL A 40 13.75 10.92 5.64
N ARG A 41 15.08 11.04 5.74
CA ARG A 41 15.79 12.32 5.73
C ARG A 41 15.69 13.04 4.40
N ASP A 42 15.98 12.34 3.30
CA ASP A 42 16.15 13.00 1.99
C ASP A 42 14.88 12.94 1.12
N LEU A 43 14.09 11.87 1.23
CA LEU A 43 12.86 11.66 0.45
C LEU A 43 11.58 11.91 1.26
N GLY A 44 11.65 12.16 2.57
CA GLY A 44 10.47 12.34 3.42
C GLY A 44 9.56 13.49 2.99
N TRP A 45 10.13 14.62 2.57
CA TRP A 45 9.34 15.76 2.06
C TRP A 45 8.62 15.41 0.75
N TYR A 46 9.28 14.67 -0.14
CA TYR A 46 8.73 14.23 -1.40
C TYR A 46 7.59 13.24 -1.16
N TYR A 47 7.79 12.29 -0.24
CA TYR A 47 6.76 11.34 0.19
C TYR A 47 5.52 12.07 0.72
N MET A 48 5.67 13.05 1.62
CA MET A 48 4.54 13.84 2.15
C MET A 48 3.80 14.60 1.05
N LEU A 49 4.52 15.19 0.10
CA LEU A 49 3.92 15.90 -1.04
C LEU A 49 3.11 14.93 -1.91
N VAL A 50 3.69 13.77 -2.24
CA VAL A 50 3.02 12.75 -3.08
C VAL A 50 1.75 12.22 -2.40
N VAL A 51 1.80 11.91 -1.10
CA VAL A 51 0.62 11.46 -0.34
C VAL A 51 -0.46 12.55 -0.33
N GLY A 52 -0.10 13.80 -0.04
CA GLY A 52 -1.04 14.92 -0.09
C GLY A 52 -1.61 15.14 -1.49
N ALA A 53 -0.79 15.01 -2.53
CA ALA A 53 -1.20 15.15 -3.92
C ALA A 53 -2.20 14.05 -4.33
N PHE A 54 -2.03 12.80 -3.89
CA PHE A 54 -2.99 11.73 -4.15
C PHE A 54 -4.34 11.98 -3.47
N VAL A 55 -4.36 12.52 -2.25
CA VAL A 55 -5.60 12.89 -1.56
C VAL A 55 -6.33 14.00 -2.33
N VAL A 56 -5.61 15.07 -2.68
CA VAL A 56 -6.18 16.18 -3.47
C VAL A 56 -6.67 15.68 -4.82
N PHE A 57 -5.88 14.85 -5.50
CA PHE A 57 -6.26 14.24 -6.78
C PHE A 57 -7.55 13.42 -6.66
N ALA A 58 -7.67 12.56 -5.65
CA ALA A 58 -8.88 11.77 -5.43
C ALA A 58 -10.12 12.65 -5.19
N ILE A 59 -9.99 13.71 -4.38
CA ILE A 59 -11.08 14.68 -4.13
C ILE A 59 -11.46 15.41 -5.42
N VAL A 60 -10.47 15.88 -6.19
CA VAL A 60 -10.71 16.55 -7.47
C VAL A 60 -11.45 15.63 -8.43
N ILE A 61 -11.04 14.37 -8.56
CA ILE A 61 -11.73 13.41 -9.42
C ILE A 61 -13.17 13.19 -8.95
N ALA A 62 -13.38 12.99 -7.64
CA ALA A 62 -14.70 12.77 -7.05
C ALA A 62 -15.67 13.94 -7.27
N LEU A 63 -15.19 15.18 -7.21
CA LEU A 63 -15.99 16.39 -7.44
C LEU A 63 -16.08 16.81 -8.92
N SER A 64 -15.22 16.27 -9.77
CA SER A 64 -15.23 16.57 -11.21
C SER A 64 -16.31 15.81 -11.97
N LYS A 65 -16.48 16.14 -13.26
CA LYS A 65 -17.31 15.37 -14.19
C LYS A 65 -16.88 13.91 -14.36
N LEU A 66 -15.66 13.56 -13.96
CA LEU A 66 -15.18 12.18 -14.02
C LEU A 66 -15.77 11.34 -12.87
N GLY A 67 -16.17 11.96 -11.75
CA GLY A 67 -16.80 11.27 -10.63
C GLY A 67 -18.19 10.71 -10.94
N THR A 68 -18.85 11.21 -11.98
CA THR A 68 -20.14 10.67 -12.45
C THR A 68 -19.98 9.55 -13.47
N VAL A 69 -18.76 9.27 -13.92
CA VAL A 69 -18.49 8.20 -14.87
C VAL A 69 -18.56 6.86 -14.15
N LYS A 70 -19.45 5.99 -14.64
CA LYS A 70 -19.62 4.64 -14.13
C LYS A 70 -18.50 3.73 -14.61
N LEU A 71 -17.91 2.98 -13.68
CA LEU A 71 -16.88 1.97 -13.95
C LEU A 71 -17.51 0.67 -14.47
N GLY A 72 -17.99 0.68 -15.70
CA GLY A 72 -18.69 -0.43 -16.35
C GLY A 72 -19.38 0.04 -17.62
N ARG A 73 -20.28 -0.77 -18.18
CA ARG A 73 -21.15 -0.33 -19.28
C ARG A 73 -22.24 0.61 -18.75
N ALA A 74 -22.79 1.44 -19.63
CA ALA A 74 -23.85 2.39 -19.27
C ALA A 74 -25.05 1.69 -18.59
N ASP A 75 -25.38 0.47 -19.01
CA ASP A 75 -26.56 -0.28 -18.55
C ASP A 75 -26.29 -1.25 -17.38
N ASP A 76 -25.04 -1.41 -16.94
CA ASP A 76 -24.73 -2.36 -15.85
C ASP A 76 -25.39 -1.94 -14.52
N THR A 77 -25.62 -2.86 -13.60
CA THR A 77 -26.05 -2.49 -12.23
C THR A 77 -24.95 -2.85 -11.26
N PRO A 78 -24.82 -2.16 -10.11
CA PRO A 78 -23.87 -2.57 -9.07
C PRO A 78 -24.07 -4.04 -8.71
N GLU A 79 -22.99 -4.84 -8.75
CA GLU A 79 -23.04 -6.27 -8.42
C GLU A 79 -23.34 -6.50 -6.94
N PHE A 80 -22.94 -5.56 -6.08
CA PHE A 80 -23.13 -5.61 -4.64
C PHE A 80 -23.98 -4.44 -4.17
N GLY A 81 -24.87 -4.69 -3.20
CA GLY A 81 -25.60 -3.62 -2.52
C GLY A 81 -24.66 -2.71 -1.73
N VAL A 82 -25.04 -1.44 -1.56
CA VAL A 82 -24.19 -0.39 -0.95
C VAL A 82 -23.61 -0.81 0.42
N MET A 83 -24.41 -1.46 1.27
CA MET A 83 -23.92 -1.93 2.58
C MET A 83 -22.90 -3.07 2.47
N SER A 84 -23.10 -4.01 1.55
CA SER A 84 -22.14 -5.09 1.31
C SER A 84 -20.84 -4.53 0.71
N TRP A 85 -20.94 -3.59 -0.23
CA TRP A 85 -19.79 -2.89 -0.79
C TRP A 85 -18.99 -2.12 0.26
N PHE A 86 -19.68 -1.38 1.15
CA PHE A 86 -19.03 -0.66 2.23
C PHE A 86 -18.33 -1.60 3.22
N ALA A 87 -18.96 -2.73 3.57
CA ALA A 87 -18.34 -3.75 4.41
C ALA A 87 -17.07 -4.36 3.79
N MET A 88 -17.07 -4.58 2.47
CA MET A 88 -15.87 -5.05 1.75
C MET A 88 -14.74 -4.02 1.78
N LEU A 89 -15.04 -2.73 1.59
CA LEU A 89 -14.03 -1.66 1.72
C LEU A 89 -13.44 -1.59 3.12
N PHE A 90 -14.27 -1.71 4.15
CA PHE A 90 -13.81 -1.74 5.53
C PHE A 90 -12.92 -2.96 5.79
N SER A 91 -13.32 -4.14 5.32
CA SER A 91 -12.50 -5.36 5.45
C SER A 91 -11.17 -5.26 4.71
N ALA A 92 -11.12 -4.58 3.55
CA ALA A 92 -9.88 -4.38 2.82
C ALA A 92 -8.93 -3.38 3.53
N GLY A 93 -9.48 -2.39 4.24
CA GLY A 93 -8.70 -1.39 4.97
C GLY A 93 -8.24 -1.82 6.37
N MET A 94 -8.99 -2.69 7.04
CA MET A 94 -8.70 -3.17 8.40
C MET A 94 -7.57 -4.22 8.38
N GLY A 95 -6.33 -3.75 8.34
CA GLY A 95 -5.13 -4.62 8.39
C GLY A 95 -4.56 -4.84 9.79
N ILE A 96 -3.51 -5.69 9.87
CA ILE A 96 -2.72 -5.94 11.09
C ILE A 96 -2.20 -4.63 11.73
N GLY A 97 -1.91 -3.63 10.90
CA GLY A 97 -1.45 -2.32 11.36
C GLY A 97 -2.37 -1.66 12.37
N LEU A 98 -3.70 -1.79 12.23
CA LEU A 98 -4.64 -1.18 13.16
C LEU A 98 -4.64 -1.87 14.54
N ILE A 99 -4.38 -3.19 14.57
CA ILE A 99 -4.28 -3.96 15.82
C ILE A 99 -2.97 -3.64 16.54
N PHE A 100 -1.86 -3.50 15.80
CA PHE A 100 -0.56 -3.19 16.37
C PHE A 100 -0.42 -1.73 16.81
N TYR A 101 -0.70 -0.81 15.90
CA TYR A 101 -0.48 0.62 16.10
C TYR A 101 -1.69 1.34 16.71
N GLY A 102 -2.89 0.77 16.66
CA GLY A 102 -4.09 1.38 17.27
C GLY A 102 -4.02 1.49 18.79
N VAL A 103 -3.25 0.61 19.45
CA VAL A 103 -2.91 0.73 20.88
C VAL A 103 -1.52 1.31 21.07
N GLY A 104 -0.57 0.98 20.19
CA GLY A 104 0.82 1.42 20.29
C GLY A 104 1.01 2.93 20.14
N GLU A 105 0.48 3.54 19.07
CA GLU A 105 0.70 4.95 18.77
C GLU A 105 0.16 5.92 19.84
N PRO A 106 -1.05 5.73 20.42
CA PRO A 106 -1.55 6.65 21.43
C PRO A 106 -0.82 6.59 22.79
N LEU A 107 -0.08 5.51 23.05
CA LEU A 107 0.62 5.27 24.32
C LEU A 107 2.09 5.72 24.29
N THR A 108 2.66 5.93 23.10
CA THR A 108 4.00 6.50 22.86
C THR A 108 3.95 8.01 22.65
#